data_AF-A0A0P7DS01-F1
#
_entry.id   AF-A0A0P7DS01-F1
#
_cell.length_a   1.000
_cell.length_b   1.000
_cell.length_c   1.000
_cell.angle_alpha   90.00
_cell.angle_beta   90.00
_cell.angle_gamma   90.00
#
_symmetry.space_group_name_H-M   'P 1'
#
loop_
_entity.id
_entity.type
_entity.pdbx_description
1 polymer ?
#
loop_
_entity_poly.entity_id
_entity_poly.type
_entity_poly.pdbx_seq_one_letter_code
_entity_poly.pdbx_strand_id
1 'polypeptide(L)'
;MEHTKPIITIHPHSQKSRAANIGQNGIFWPDFISQQDLVEMCTLATGESEYTLIWLEEDQPIFVGGNSYKYNVGNIVTIAYKGKITYITFANPYNDGRNSYFQQVGPAYRRFLEDSSHNKSFMFYALPIERPENYGKVFTLYHHFMYSVLHAAGIGGNWQELLRNEPRRFQNIEQLIAARNRLSKNNNNASYVYFDSNEDAFYLFLKTYGASKYESFFLALAAINIEKNKEIRIRELEEGELTGLPVWAQNHIEQCSLGRVQCYSLEKGMDEHRAPVIMFPPSLRTPRYRVNVRKRCGQEICAFCDNDDPRDIQAAHVWDVHKLRQLSIENDDNRVLWDFASDGHNGLWLCTEHHRPFDSNTLLIDENGYIIYNTMISRKIIDELRATITKRQIDAEILTDEFRFYLQKRYEYVDLTLYRHL
;
A
#
# COMPACT_ATOMS: atom_id res chain seq x y z
N MET A 1 35.66 -18.78 -5.28
CA MET A 1 36.98 -18.36 -4.77
C MET A 1 36.73 -17.46 -3.58
N GLU A 2 37.32 -17.74 -2.42
CA GLU A 2 37.27 -16.80 -1.29
C GLU A 2 38.19 -15.62 -1.60
N HIS A 3 37.62 -14.45 -1.80
CA HIS A 3 38.39 -13.22 -1.97
C HIS A 3 38.85 -12.73 -0.60
N THR A 4 40.17 -12.52 -0.46
CA THR A 4 40.81 -11.97 0.75
C THR A 4 40.59 -10.46 0.90
N LYS A 5 40.27 -9.77 -0.20
CA LYS A 5 39.91 -8.35 -0.26
C LYS A 5 38.57 -8.21 -1.00
N PRO A 6 37.64 -7.35 -0.54
CA PRO A 6 36.38 -7.08 -1.24
C PRO A 6 36.59 -6.66 -2.69
N ILE A 7 35.75 -7.18 -3.59
CA ILE A 7 35.72 -6.77 -4.99
C ILE A 7 34.40 -6.08 -5.26
N ILE A 8 34.46 -4.81 -5.65
CA ILE A 8 33.32 -4.00 -6.07
C ILE A 8 33.24 -4.04 -7.60
N THR A 9 32.11 -4.46 -8.16
CA THR A 9 31.88 -4.49 -9.59
C THR A 9 30.70 -3.59 -9.96
N ILE A 10 30.93 -2.66 -10.90
CA ILE A 10 29.94 -1.66 -11.33
C ILE A 10 29.91 -1.56 -12.85
N HIS A 11 28.71 -1.53 -13.42
CA HIS A 11 28.54 -1.14 -14.81
C HIS A 11 28.39 0.38 -14.90
N PRO A 12 29.17 1.08 -15.74
CA PRO A 12 29.25 2.55 -15.74
C PRO A 12 27.93 3.23 -16.14
N HIS A 13 27.12 2.55 -16.95
CA HIS A 13 25.89 3.09 -17.52
C HIS A 13 24.62 2.45 -16.91
N SER A 14 23.63 3.28 -16.61
CA SER A 14 22.25 2.82 -16.38
C SER A 14 21.57 2.36 -17.68
N GLN A 15 20.40 1.71 -17.57
CA GLN A 15 19.62 1.28 -18.75
C GLN A 15 19.27 2.41 -19.73
N LYS A 16 19.01 3.63 -19.24
CA LYS A 16 18.50 4.72 -20.09
C LYS A 16 19.59 5.52 -20.79
N SER A 17 20.86 5.44 -20.36
CA SER A 17 21.93 6.30 -20.93
C SER A 17 22.33 5.87 -22.34
N ARG A 18 21.84 4.71 -22.77
CA ARG A 18 22.07 4.12 -24.10
C ARG A 18 20.81 4.04 -24.96
N ALA A 19 19.66 4.58 -24.50
CA ALA A 19 18.45 4.57 -25.31
C ALA A 19 18.62 5.52 -26.51
N ALA A 20 18.39 5.04 -27.73
CA ALA A 20 18.45 5.83 -28.96
C ALA A 20 17.44 7.00 -29.04
N ASN A 21 16.63 7.19 -27.99
CA ASN A 21 15.70 8.30 -27.87
C ASN A 21 16.44 9.51 -27.30
N ILE A 22 16.66 10.51 -28.16
CA ILE A 22 17.37 11.79 -27.90
C ILE A 22 16.79 12.60 -26.71
N GLY A 23 15.67 12.19 -26.11
CA GLY A 23 15.05 12.80 -24.93
C GLY A 23 15.13 12.00 -23.61
N GLN A 24 15.80 10.84 -23.56
CA GLN A 24 15.95 10.07 -22.33
C GLN A 24 17.42 10.01 -21.88
N ASN A 25 17.84 10.97 -21.05
CA ASN A 25 19.17 10.94 -20.44
C ASN A 25 19.18 9.88 -19.34
N GLY A 26 20.01 8.85 -19.48
CA GLY A 26 20.33 7.99 -18.33
C GLY A 26 21.51 8.50 -17.53
N ILE A 27 21.90 7.72 -16.54
CA ILE A 27 22.96 8.03 -15.59
C ILE A 27 24.27 7.36 -16.03
N PHE A 28 25.34 8.14 -16.07
CA PHE A 28 26.72 7.68 -16.10
C PHE A 28 27.27 7.76 -14.67
N TRP A 29 27.41 6.62 -14.02
CA TRP A 29 27.71 6.52 -12.60
C TRP A 29 29.05 7.12 -12.15
N PRO A 30 30.12 7.10 -12.97
CA PRO A 30 31.37 7.78 -12.61
C PRO A 30 31.22 9.28 -12.30
N ASP A 31 30.17 9.95 -12.80
CA ASP A 31 29.91 11.36 -12.51
C ASP A 31 29.26 11.58 -11.12
N PHE A 32 28.64 10.54 -10.55
CA PHE A 32 27.83 10.65 -9.32
C PHE A 32 28.41 9.93 -8.12
N ILE A 33 29.25 8.91 -8.33
CA ILE A 33 29.79 8.08 -7.25
C ILE A 33 31.19 8.56 -6.90
N SER A 34 31.34 9.06 -5.66
CA SER A 34 32.64 9.44 -5.13
C SER A 34 33.41 8.24 -4.56
N GLN A 35 34.72 8.42 -4.35
CA GLN A 35 35.54 7.45 -3.63
C GLN A 35 35.01 7.20 -2.20
N GLN A 36 34.43 8.22 -1.56
CA GLN A 36 33.85 8.08 -0.22
C GLN A 36 32.62 7.17 -0.23
N ASP A 37 31.77 7.27 -1.25
CA ASP A 37 30.59 6.41 -1.39
C ASP A 37 30.99 4.94 -1.57
N LEU A 38 32.05 4.68 -2.33
CA LEU A 38 32.59 3.32 -2.52
C LEU A 38 33.14 2.72 -1.22
N VAL A 39 33.89 3.52 -0.42
CA VAL A 39 34.39 3.10 0.90
C VAL A 39 33.23 2.82 1.86
N GLU A 40 32.22 3.69 1.88
CA GLU A 40 31.03 3.52 2.73
C GLU A 40 30.26 2.25 2.33
N MET A 41 29.96 2.06 1.05
CA MET A 41 29.31 0.85 0.55
C MET A 41 30.08 -0.42 0.91
N CYS A 42 31.41 -0.40 0.74
CA CYS A 42 32.27 -1.52 1.10
C CYS A 42 32.17 -1.83 2.60
N THR A 43 32.29 -0.79 3.43
CA THR A 43 32.24 -0.92 4.90
C THR A 43 30.87 -1.43 5.35
N LEU A 44 29.79 -0.92 4.78
CA LEU A 44 28.42 -1.36 5.08
C LEU A 44 28.17 -2.82 4.66
N ALA A 45 28.71 -3.24 3.52
CA ALA A 45 28.49 -4.59 3.00
C ALA A 45 29.38 -5.66 3.66
N THR A 46 30.60 -5.27 4.07
CA THR A 46 31.68 -6.21 4.42
C THR A 46 32.37 -5.95 5.75
N GLY A 47 32.25 -4.74 6.31
CA GLY A 47 33.05 -4.26 7.44
C GLY A 47 34.44 -3.74 7.05
N GLU A 48 34.85 -3.90 5.79
CA GLU A 48 36.17 -3.48 5.30
C GLU A 48 36.08 -2.15 4.55
N SER A 49 37.09 -1.30 4.68
CA SER A 49 37.20 -0.04 3.94
C SER A 49 38.04 -0.16 2.67
N GLU A 50 38.87 -1.20 2.57
CA GLU A 50 39.72 -1.45 1.41
C GLU A 50 39.06 -2.38 0.41
N TYR A 51 39.14 -2.05 -0.88
CA TYR A 51 38.54 -2.86 -1.94
C TYR A 51 39.34 -2.81 -3.25
N THR A 52 39.00 -3.70 -4.16
CA THR A 52 39.35 -3.64 -5.59
C THR A 52 38.11 -3.22 -6.37
N LEU A 53 38.23 -2.18 -7.20
CA LEU A 53 37.14 -1.71 -8.06
C LEU A 53 37.29 -2.25 -9.48
N ILE A 54 36.21 -2.78 -10.02
CA ILE A 54 36.09 -3.24 -11.40
C ILE A 54 34.93 -2.49 -12.04
N TRP A 55 35.27 -1.61 -12.99
CA TRP A 55 34.29 -1.09 -13.94
C TRP A 55 34.14 -2.11 -15.06
N LEU A 56 32.90 -2.54 -15.30
CA LEU A 56 32.61 -3.39 -16.46
C LEU A 56 32.79 -2.58 -17.73
N GLU A 57 33.18 -3.26 -18.80
CA GLU A 57 33.20 -2.64 -20.11
C GLU A 57 31.78 -2.23 -20.50
N GLU A 58 31.71 -1.15 -21.25
CA GLU A 58 30.48 -0.49 -21.64
C GLU A 58 29.46 -1.42 -22.32
N ASP A 59 29.93 -2.36 -23.15
CA ASP A 59 29.13 -3.33 -23.89
C ASP A 59 29.11 -4.71 -23.23
N GLN A 60 29.67 -4.85 -22.04
CA GLN A 60 29.79 -6.13 -21.38
C GLN A 60 28.41 -6.64 -20.90
N PRO A 61 27.96 -7.82 -21.36
CA PRO A 61 26.71 -8.39 -20.88
C PRO A 61 26.84 -8.79 -19.40
N ILE A 62 25.80 -8.53 -18.63
CA ILE A 62 25.71 -8.93 -17.22
C ILE A 62 24.89 -10.20 -17.12
N PHE A 63 25.49 -11.28 -16.58
CA PHE A 63 24.83 -12.58 -16.43
C PHE A 63 24.42 -12.82 -14.98
N VAL A 64 23.14 -13.11 -14.76
CA VAL A 64 22.61 -13.45 -13.42
C VAL A 64 21.50 -14.50 -13.60
N GLY A 65 21.56 -15.61 -12.86
CA GLY A 65 20.47 -16.59 -12.86
C GLY A 65 20.16 -17.24 -14.22
N GLY A 66 21.15 -17.32 -15.12
CA GLY A 66 20.94 -17.78 -16.50
C GLY A 66 20.37 -16.72 -17.45
N ASN A 67 20.03 -15.52 -16.96
CA ASN A 67 19.62 -14.38 -17.79
C ASN A 67 20.81 -13.52 -18.19
N SER A 68 20.74 -12.92 -19.38
CA SER A 68 21.71 -11.94 -19.87
C SER A 68 21.07 -10.57 -19.98
N TYR A 69 21.70 -9.59 -19.34
CA TYR A 69 21.28 -8.19 -19.35
C TYR A 69 22.27 -7.36 -20.15
N LYS A 70 21.75 -6.61 -21.13
CA LYS A 70 22.55 -5.69 -21.94
C LYS A 70 22.93 -4.39 -21.22
N TYR A 71 22.28 -4.10 -20.09
CA TYR A 71 22.46 -2.87 -19.35
C TYR A 71 22.35 -3.11 -17.85
N ASN A 72 22.75 -2.13 -17.04
CA ASN A 72 22.59 -2.18 -15.59
C ASN A 72 21.14 -1.94 -15.15
N VAL A 73 20.26 -2.91 -15.42
CA VAL A 73 18.86 -2.88 -14.97
C VAL A 73 18.83 -2.86 -13.44
N GLY A 74 18.18 -1.86 -12.86
CA GLY A 74 18.14 -1.67 -11.40
C GLY A 74 19.37 -0.98 -10.82
N ASN A 75 20.31 -0.49 -11.64
CA ASN A 75 21.47 0.29 -11.17
C ASN A 75 22.23 -0.39 -10.03
N ILE A 76 22.65 -1.63 -10.30
CA ILE A 76 23.26 -2.53 -9.31
C ILE A 76 24.77 -2.36 -9.28
N VAL A 77 25.31 -2.37 -8.07
CA VAL A 77 26.69 -2.69 -7.72
C VAL A 77 26.71 -4.03 -7.00
N THR A 78 27.71 -4.85 -7.29
CA THR A 78 27.94 -6.08 -6.51
C THR A 78 29.24 -5.97 -5.74
N ILE A 79 29.20 -6.40 -4.47
CA ILE A 79 30.39 -6.52 -3.63
C ILE A 79 30.56 -7.99 -3.24
N ALA A 80 31.64 -8.60 -3.71
CA ALA A 80 31.99 -10.00 -3.40
C ALA A 80 33.10 -10.05 -2.33
N TYR A 81 32.83 -10.71 -1.21
CA TYR A 81 33.80 -10.88 -0.12
C TYR A 81 33.50 -12.13 0.71
N LYS A 82 34.53 -12.93 1.03
CA LYS A 82 34.40 -14.15 1.87
C LYS A 82 33.21 -15.07 1.48
N GLY A 83 33.06 -15.32 0.18
CA GLY A 83 31.99 -16.17 -0.35
C GLY A 83 30.57 -15.57 -0.26
N LYS A 84 30.42 -14.31 0.14
CA LYS A 84 29.16 -13.55 0.15
C LYS A 84 29.11 -12.56 -1.00
N ILE A 85 27.96 -12.43 -1.66
CA ILE A 85 27.69 -11.39 -2.66
C ILE A 85 26.66 -10.40 -2.11
N THR A 86 27.01 -9.13 -2.01
CA THR A 86 26.08 -8.07 -1.65
C THR A 86 25.67 -7.29 -2.89
N TYR A 87 24.37 -7.30 -3.19
CA TYR A 87 23.75 -6.49 -4.23
C TYR A 87 23.35 -5.15 -3.64
N ILE A 88 23.83 -4.06 -4.22
CA ILE A 88 23.51 -2.69 -3.80
C ILE A 88 22.86 -1.97 -4.97
N THR A 89 21.67 -1.40 -4.78
CA THR A 89 21.01 -0.57 -5.79
C THR A 89 21.04 0.90 -5.39
N PHE A 90 21.27 1.79 -6.35
CA PHE A 90 21.32 3.22 -6.12
C PHE A 90 19.95 3.87 -6.16
N ALA A 91 19.77 4.86 -5.28
CA ALA A 91 18.77 5.88 -5.48
C ALA A 91 18.97 6.60 -6.82
N ASN A 92 17.89 7.08 -7.42
CA ASN A 92 18.00 7.92 -8.60
C ASN A 92 18.55 9.31 -8.20
N PRO A 93 19.71 9.77 -8.73
CA PRO A 93 20.26 11.08 -8.43
C PRO A 93 19.40 12.23 -8.97
N TYR A 94 18.54 11.96 -9.96
CA TYR A 94 17.56 12.90 -10.50
C TYR A 94 16.18 12.67 -9.86
N ASN A 95 15.68 13.66 -9.13
CA ASN A 95 14.38 13.56 -8.43
C ASN A 95 13.24 14.18 -9.23
N ASP A 96 12.99 13.63 -10.42
CA ASP A 96 12.00 14.15 -11.36
C ASP A 96 10.55 13.71 -11.05
N GLY A 97 10.33 13.00 -9.94
CA GLY A 97 9.01 12.61 -9.49
C GLY A 97 9.04 11.90 -8.14
N ARG A 98 7.91 11.90 -7.41
CA ARG A 98 7.81 11.36 -6.04
C ARG A 98 8.43 9.96 -5.88
N ASN A 99 8.21 9.07 -6.85
CA ASN A 99 8.65 7.68 -6.80
C ASN A 99 9.97 7.43 -7.55
N SER A 100 10.52 8.43 -8.26
CA SER A 100 11.70 8.23 -9.12
C SER A 100 12.91 7.79 -8.32
N TYR A 101 13.04 8.29 -7.08
CA TYR A 101 14.13 7.97 -6.17
C TYR A 101 14.26 6.47 -5.85
N PHE A 102 13.14 5.75 -5.74
CA PHE A 102 13.10 4.32 -5.39
C PHE A 102 12.78 3.40 -6.58
N GLN A 103 12.65 3.95 -7.79
CA GLN A 103 12.12 3.21 -8.95
C GLN A 103 12.97 1.99 -9.34
N GLN A 104 14.26 2.01 -9.01
CA GLN A 104 15.23 0.98 -9.38
C GLN A 104 15.28 -0.20 -8.41
N VAL A 105 14.70 -0.06 -7.22
CA VAL A 105 14.78 -1.08 -6.17
C VAL A 105 14.07 -2.36 -6.60
N GLY A 106 12.91 -2.27 -7.23
CA GLY A 106 12.17 -3.43 -7.72
C GLY A 106 12.92 -4.24 -8.78
N PRO A 107 13.36 -3.63 -9.90
CA PRO A 107 14.17 -4.30 -10.91
C PRO A 107 15.48 -4.86 -10.36
N ALA A 108 16.12 -4.16 -9.41
CA ALA A 108 17.33 -4.65 -8.76
C ALA A 108 17.07 -5.86 -7.86
N TYR A 109 16.00 -5.82 -7.07
CA TYR A 109 15.60 -6.90 -6.19
C TYR A 109 15.24 -8.16 -6.99
N ARG A 110 14.58 -8.01 -8.14
CA ARG A 110 14.35 -9.11 -9.08
C ARG A 110 15.66 -9.80 -9.49
N ARG A 111 16.66 -9.02 -9.92
CA ARG A 111 17.98 -9.58 -10.29
C ARG A 111 18.66 -10.27 -9.10
N PHE A 112 18.52 -9.70 -7.90
CA PHE A 112 18.97 -10.36 -6.68
C PHE A 112 18.27 -11.71 -6.46
N LEU A 113 16.96 -11.83 -6.71
CA LEU A 113 16.24 -13.10 -6.59
C LEU A 113 16.65 -14.13 -7.65
N GLU A 114 16.98 -13.69 -8.87
CA GLU A 114 17.41 -14.57 -9.96
C GLU A 114 18.77 -15.24 -9.71
N ASP A 115 19.65 -14.65 -8.90
CA ASP A 115 20.93 -15.26 -8.51
C ASP A 115 20.70 -16.51 -7.65
N SER A 116 21.24 -17.68 -8.02
CA SER A 116 21.10 -18.90 -7.22
C SER A 116 22.11 -19.01 -6.07
N SER A 117 22.96 -18.00 -5.87
CA SER A 117 23.93 -17.96 -4.78
C SER A 117 23.25 -18.02 -3.41
N HIS A 118 23.72 -18.93 -2.54
CA HIS A 118 23.14 -19.15 -1.22
C HIS A 118 23.49 -18.05 -0.21
N ASN A 119 24.70 -17.48 -0.32
CA ASN A 119 25.18 -16.44 0.58
C ASN A 119 25.16 -15.09 -0.14
N LYS A 120 23.99 -14.46 -0.15
CA LYS A 120 23.78 -13.15 -0.78
C LYS A 120 22.95 -12.24 0.10
N SER A 121 23.15 -10.92 -0.03
CA SER A 121 22.30 -9.91 0.61
C SER A 121 21.97 -8.77 -0.34
N PHE A 122 20.91 -8.04 -0.03
CA PHE A 122 20.45 -6.92 -0.82
C PHE A 122 20.41 -5.64 0.02
N MET A 123 20.88 -4.53 -0.54
CA MET A 123 20.93 -3.23 0.11
C MET A 123 20.47 -2.13 -0.86
N PHE A 124 19.93 -1.06 -0.29
CA PHE A 124 19.69 0.19 -1.02
C PHE A 124 20.71 1.24 -0.58
N TYR A 125 21.22 2.04 -1.50
CA TYR A 125 22.16 3.12 -1.20
C TYR A 125 21.53 4.46 -1.57
N ALA A 126 21.17 5.22 -0.54
CA ALA A 126 20.59 6.55 -0.65
C ALA A 126 21.68 7.54 -1.06
N LEU A 127 21.58 8.04 -2.29
CA LEU A 127 22.44 9.10 -2.80
C LEU A 127 21.84 10.48 -2.52
N PRO A 128 22.68 11.50 -2.29
CA PRO A 128 22.24 12.90 -2.32
C PRO A 128 21.65 13.25 -3.68
N ILE A 129 20.77 14.24 -3.71
CA ILE A 129 20.15 14.71 -4.95
C ILE A 129 20.86 15.99 -5.36
N GLU A 130 21.42 16.00 -6.55
CA GLU A 130 21.92 17.24 -7.16
C GLU A 130 20.71 18.06 -7.59
N ARG A 131 20.35 19.08 -6.80
CA ARG A 131 19.48 20.16 -7.26
C ARG A 131 20.34 21.37 -7.60
N PRO A 132 19.98 22.17 -8.62
CA PRO A 132 20.75 23.35 -9.06
C PRO A 132 21.08 24.37 -7.96
N GLU A 133 20.44 24.28 -6.79
CA GLU A 133 20.65 25.22 -5.68
C GLU A 133 20.93 24.53 -4.33
N ASN A 134 20.94 23.19 -4.24
CA ASN A 134 21.22 22.48 -2.98
C ASN A 134 21.66 21.03 -3.23
N TYR A 135 22.88 20.69 -2.85
CA TYR A 135 23.29 19.30 -2.63
C TYR A 135 22.75 18.86 -1.27
N GLY A 136 21.58 18.20 -1.28
CA GLY A 136 20.86 17.86 -0.06
C GLY A 136 20.26 16.48 -0.13
N LYS A 137 20.39 15.71 0.95
CA LYS A 137 19.65 14.45 1.13
C LYS A 137 18.14 14.78 1.18
N VAL A 138 17.31 14.12 0.36
CA VAL A 138 15.87 14.40 0.30
C VAL A 138 15.09 13.61 1.34
N PHE A 139 14.32 14.33 2.16
CA PHE A 139 13.60 13.78 3.32
C PHE A 139 12.13 14.17 3.33
N THR A 140 11.40 13.84 2.26
CA THR A 140 9.94 14.01 2.33
C THR A 140 9.32 12.91 3.21
N LEU A 141 8.10 13.13 3.70
CA LEU A 141 7.32 12.09 4.41
C LEU A 141 7.26 10.78 3.61
N TYR A 142 7.22 10.85 2.27
CA TYR A 142 7.24 9.67 1.41
C TYR A 142 8.58 8.93 1.46
N HIS A 143 9.71 9.64 1.50
CA HIS A 143 11.03 9.00 1.61
C HIS A 143 11.15 8.27 2.95
N HIS A 144 10.76 8.92 4.06
CA HIS A 144 10.72 8.27 5.37
C HIS A 144 9.86 7.01 5.37
N PHE A 145 8.65 7.07 4.81
CA PHE A 145 7.79 5.89 4.67
C PHE A 145 8.46 4.78 3.87
N MET A 146 9.02 5.08 2.69
CA MET A 146 9.66 4.08 1.84
C MET A 146 10.89 3.46 2.51
N TYR A 147 11.71 4.24 3.20
CA TYR A 147 12.83 3.74 3.99
C TYR A 147 12.38 2.77 5.09
N SER A 148 11.31 3.09 5.79
CA SER A 148 10.73 2.19 6.81
C SER A 148 10.14 0.93 6.20
N VAL A 149 9.49 1.03 5.03
CA VAL A 149 8.97 -0.12 4.28
C VAL A 149 10.11 -1.04 3.81
N LEU A 150 11.17 -0.49 3.21
CA LEU A 150 12.33 -1.26 2.77
C LEU A 150 13.01 -1.97 3.95
N HIS A 151 13.18 -1.26 5.07
CA HIS A 151 13.74 -1.84 6.28
C HIS A 151 12.88 -2.99 6.81
N ALA A 152 11.56 -2.81 6.88
CA ALA A 152 10.64 -3.86 7.29
C ALA A 152 10.60 -5.05 6.30
N ALA A 153 10.80 -4.80 5.01
CA ALA A 153 10.98 -5.83 3.98
C ALA A 153 12.33 -6.58 4.10
N GLY A 154 13.19 -6.23 5.06
CA GLY A 154 14.48 -6.87 5.31
C GLY A 154 15.64 -6.28 4.49
N ILE A 155 15.46 -5.08 3.92
CA ILE A 155 16.48 -4.41 3.11
C ILE A 155 17.17 -3.33 3.95
N GLY A 156 18.49 -3.40 4.06
CA GLY A 156 19.32 -2.44 4.77
C GLY A 156 20.00 -1.42 3.85
N GLY A 157 20.68 -0.44 4.44
CA GLY A 157 21.47 0.55 3.72
C GLY A 157 21.86 1.76 4.57
N ASN A 158 22.38 2.80 3.92
CA ASN A 158 22.94 3.99 4.57
C ASN A 158 21.89 5.02 5.06
N TRP A 159 20.59 4.76 4.87
CA TRP A 159 19.55 5.69 5.32
C TRP A 159 19.22 5.58 6.81
N GLN A 160 19.79 4.61 7.54
CA GLN A 160 19.48 4.38 8.94
C GLN A 160 19.84 5.56 9.84
N GLU A 161 20.90 6.29 9.51
CA GLU A 161 21.30 7.53 10.19
C GLU A 161 20.35 8.69 9.89
N LEU A 162 19.59 8.60 8.79
CA LEU A 162 18.75 9.68 8.30
C LEU A 162 17.40 9.78 9.01
N LEU A 163 16.95 8.68 9.63
CA LEU A 163 15.62 8.59 10.24
C LEU A 163 15.46 9.40 11.55
N ARG A 164 16.48 10.14 12.02
CA ARG A 164 16.45 11.14 13.12
C ARG A 164 15.37 10.93 14.22
N ASN A 165 15.22 9.70 14.71
CA ASN A 165 14.28 9.27 15.77
C ASN A 165 12.78 9.05 15.40
N GLU A 166 12.38 8.95 14.13
CA GLU A 166 11.00 8.57 13.73
C GLU A 166 10.94 7.16 13.12
N PRO A 167 9.86 6.41 13.39
CA PRO A 167 9.95 5.11 14.05
C PRO A 167 10.93 4.18 13.34
N ARG A 168 12.01 3.87 14.06
CA ARG A 168 12.90 2.75 13.72
C ARG A 168 12.07 1.48 13.74
N ARG A 169 11.90 0.88 12.55
CA ARG A 169 11.14 -0.36 12.30
C ARG A 169 9.66 -0.20 12.67
N PHE A 170 8.78 -0.58 11.76
CA PHE A 170 7.39 -0.82 12.15
C PHE A 170 7.38 -1.94 13.20
N GLN A 171 6.92 -1.63 14.42
CA GLN A 171 6.81 -2.61 15.50
C GLN A 171 5.63 -3.55 15.27
N ASN A 172 4.61 -3.05 14.59
CA ASN A 172 3.39 -3.76 14.25
C ASN A 172 2.80 -3.17 12.96
N ILE A 173 1.80 -3.86 12.41
CA ILE A 173 1.22 -3.50 11.12
C ILE A 173 0.33 -2.25 11.22
N GLU A 174 -0.15 -1.90 12.42
CA GLU A 174 -0.88 -0.66 12.69
C GLU A 174 -0.01 0.57 12.43
N GLN A 175 1.28 0.54 12.81
CA GLN A 175 2.21 1.62 12.48
C GLN A 175 2.43 1.76 10.97
N LEU A 176 2.46 0.63 10.24
CA LEU A 176 2.55 0.62 8.78
C LEU A 176 1.29 1.23 8.16
N ILE A 177 0.11 0.85 8.64
CA ILE A 177 -1.19 1.39 8.20
C ILE A 177 -1.25 2.91 8.45
N ALA A 178 -0.94 3.35 9.67
CA ALA A 178 -0.98 4.76 10.05
C ALA A 178 0.00 5.60 9.22
N ALA A 179 1.23 5.11 9.01
CA ALA A 179 2.22 5.78 8.17
C ALA A 179 1.76 5.86 6.70
N ARG A 180 1.12 4.80 6.20
CA ARG A 180 0.56 4.81 4.84
C ARG A 180 -0.63 5.76 4.71
N ASN A 181 -1.54 5.76 5.66
CA ASN A 181 -2.71 6.65 5.66
C ASN A 181 -2.27 8.13 5.71
N ARG A 182 -1.26 8.50 6.50
CA ARG A 182 -0.72 9.87 6.51
C ARG A 182 -0.29 10.36 5.12
N LEU A 183 0.20 9.47 4.25
CA LEU A 183 0.59 9.79 2.88
C LEU A 183 -0.57 9.88 1.88
N SER A 184 -1.75 9.36 2.23
CA SER A 184 -2.90 9.26 1.33
C SER A 184 -3.75 10.52 1.27
N LYS A 185 -3.54 11.52 2.15
CA LYS A 185 -4.31 12.78 2.15
C LYS A 185 -4.34 13.50 0.79
N ASN A 186 -3.34 13.26 -0.07
CA ASN A 186 -3.18 13.94 -1.36
C ASN A 186 -3.05 12.97 -2.55
N ASN A 187 -3.46 11.69 -2.45
CA ASN A 187 -3.18 10.71 -3.51
C ASN A 187 -4.37 9.78 -3.84
N ASN A 188 -4.88 9.89 -5.06
CA ASN A 188 -5.98 9.06 -5.56
C ASN A 188 -5.52 7.60 -5.72
N ASN A 189 -6.34 6.64 -5.25
CA ASN A 189 -6.14 5.18 -5.42
C ASN A 189 -4.78 4.63 -4.92
N ALA A 190 -4.29 5.12 -3.78
CA ALA A 190 -3.08 4.59 -3.16
C ALA A 190 -3.30 3.16 -2.61
N SER A 191 -2.27 2.31 -2.70
CA SER A 191 -2.25 1.02 -1.97
C SER A 191 -2.58 1.26 -0.49
N TYR A 192 -3.41 0.42 0.11
CA TYR A 192 -3.85 0.62 1.49
C TYR A 192 -3.99 -0.71 2.22
N VAL A 193 -4.01 -0.63 3.54
CA VAL A 193 -3.99 -1.78 4.43
C VAL A 193 -5.05 -1.56 5.52
N TYR A 194 -5.81 -2.59 5.86
CA TYR A 194 -6.76 -2.55 6.98
C TYR A 194 -6.87 -3.91 7.67
N PHE A 195 -7.46 -3.91 8.87
CA PHE A 195 -7.74 -5.12 9.65
C PHE A 195 -9.23 -5.44 9.63
N ASP A 196 -9.60 -6.67 9.26
CA ASP A 196 -10.98 -7.15 9.38
C ASP A 196 -11.16 -7.89 10.70
N SER A 197 -11.94 -7.30 11.62
CA SER A 197 -12.19 -7.87 12.93
C SER A 197 -13.03 -9.15 12.90
N ASN A 198 -13.86 -9.35 11.86
CA ASN A 198 -14.72 -10.53 11.77
C ASN A 198 -13.94 -11.76 11.29
N GLU A 199 -13.01 -11.53 10.37
CA GLU A 199 -12.18 -12.59 9.79
C GLU A 199 -10.84 -12.75 10.51
N ASP A 200 -10.55 -11.87 11.49
CA ASP A 200 -9.28 -11.79 12.22
C ASP A 200 -8.05 -11.79 11.29
N ALA A 201 -8.16 -11.06 10.18
CA ALA A 201 -7.19 -11.05 9.09
C ALA A 201 -6.84 -9.63 8.63
N PHE A 202 -5.60 -9.43 8.18
CA PHE A 202 -5.19 -8.19 7.53
C PHE A 202 -5.42 -8.25 6.03
N TYR A 203 -5.90 -7.16 5.48
CA TYR A 203 -6.13 -7.01 4.06
C TYR A 203 -5.20 -5.94 3.47
N LEU A 204 -4.45 -6.32 2.45
CA LEU A 204 -3.51 -5.47 1.72
C LEU A 204 -4.03 -5.23 0.29
N PHE A 205 -4.39 -4.00 -0.04
CA PHE A 205 -4.81 -3.61 -1.39
C PHE A 205 -3.66 -2.95 -2.11
N LEU A 206 -3.16 -3.62 -3.14
CA LEU A 206 -1.89 -3.30 -3.79
C LEU A 206 -2.14 -2.74 -5.18
N LYS A 207 -1.47 -1.64 -5.53
CA LYS A 207 -1.65 -0.99 -6.83
C LYS A 207 -0.68 -1.61 -7.82
N THR A 208 -1.20 -2.20 -8.90
CA THR A 208 -0.40 -3.01 -9.84
C THR A 208 0.20 -2.22 -11.00
N TYR A 209 -0.23 -0.97 -11.21
CA TYR A 209 0.18 -0.16 -12.36
C TYR A 209 1.44 0.68 -12.13
N GLY A 210 2.26 0.78 -13.18
CA GLY A 210 3.37 1.75 -13.28
C GLY A 210 4.47 1.57 -12.23
N ALA A 211 4.96 2.70 -11.70
CA ALA A 211 6.00 2.71 -10.66
C ALA A 211 5.50 2.24 -9.28
N SER A 212 4.18 2.25 -9.06
CA SER A 212 3.55 1.88 -7.78
C SER A 212 3.56 0.38 -7.49
N LYS A 213 3.78 -0.46 -8.50
CA LYS A 213 3.82 -1.92 -8.34
C LYS A 213 4.97 -2.41 -7.47
N TYR A 214 6.14 -1.76 -7.56
CA TYR A 214 7.29 -2.13 -6.75
C TYR A 214 7.14 -1.62 -5.32
N GLU A 215 6.58 -0.41 -5.12
CA GLU A 215 6.17 0.06 -3.80
C GLU A 215 5.19 -0.93 -3.15
N SER A 216 4.18 -1.38 -3.90
CA SER A 216 3.20 -2.36 -3.44
C SER A 216 3.83 -3.70 -3.06
N PHE A 217 4.77 -4.19 -3.86
CA PHE A 217 5.54 -5.40 -3.55
C PHE A 217 6.32 -5.27 -2.24
N PHE A 218 7.06 -4.18 -2.02
CA PHE A 218 7.78 -3.98 -0.77
C PHE A 218 6.86 -3.76 0.42
N LEU A 219 5.68 -3.15 0.21
CA LEU A 219 4.65 -3.04 1.25
C LEU A 219 4.14 -4.42 1.67
N ALA A 220 3.94 -5.34 0.73
CA ALA A 220 3.58 -6.73 1.01
C ALA A 220 4.66 -7.45 1.82
N LEU A 221 5.92 -7.37 1.39
CA LEU A 221 7.03 -7.97 2.12
C LEU A 221 7.17 -7.39 3.53
N ALA A 222 7.01 -6.08 3.70
CA ALA A 222 7.02 -5.43 5.00
C ALA A 222 5.91 -6.01 5.90
N ALA A 223 4.67 -6.09 5.41
CA ALA A 223 3.55 -6.64 6.18
C ALA A 223 3.79 -8.10 6.60
N ILE A 224 4.30 -8.95 5.70
CA ILE A 224 4.64 -10.36 5.96
C ILE A 224 5.76 -10.50 7.01
N ASN A 225 6.68 -9.55 7.01
CA ASN A 225 7.79 -9.52 7.95
C ASN A 225 7.40 -9.00 9.33
N ILE A 226 6.42 -8.12 9.41
CA ILE A 226 5.91 -7.55 10.67
C ILE A 226 4.90 -8.50 11.31
N GLU A 227 3.90 -8.95 10.54
CA GLU A 227 2.81 -9.79 11.05
C GLU A 227 3.13 -11.28 10.85
N LYS A 228 3.26 -11.99 11.98
CA LYS A 228 3.70 -13.39 12.04
C LYS A 228 2.59 -14.37 12.41
N ASN A 229 1.50 -13.88 12.99
CA ASN A 229 0.48 -14.70 13.62
C ASN A 229 -0.83 -14.70 12.82
N LYS A 230 -1.22 -13.55 12.28
CA LYS A 230 -2.49 -13.39 11.56
C LYS A 230 -2.35 -13.67 10.07
N GLU A 231 -3.47 -14.03 9.46
CA GLU A 231 -3.58 -14.17 8.01
C GLU A 231 -3.44 -12.80 7.34
N ILE A 232 -2.74 -12.75 6.20
CA ILE A 232 -2.62 -11.55 5.38
C ILE A 232 -3.15 -11.87 3.98
N ARG A 233 -4.22 -11.19 3.59
CA ARG A 233 -4.87 -11.35 2.29
C ARG A 233 -4.51 -10.20 1.37
N ILE A 234 -3.83 -10.50 0.28
CA ILE A 234 -3.44 -9.50 -0.72
C ILE A 234 -4.49 -9.44 -1.82
N ARG A 235 -4.96 -8.23 -2.09
CA ARG A 235 -5.90 -7.90 -3.15
C ARG A 235 -5.24 -6.94 -4.13
N GLU A 236 -5.09 -7.37 -5.37
CA GLU A 236 -4.43 -6.57 -6.40
C GLU A 236 -5.46 -5.65 -7.07
N LEU A 237 -5.26 -4.33 -6.97
CA LEU A 237 -6.11 -3.32 -7.57
C LEU A 237 -5.74 -3.18 -9.06
N GLU A 238 -6.58 -3.68 -9.93
CA GLU A 238 -6.43 -3.54 -11.38
C GLU A 238 -6.53 -2.07 -11.81
N GLU A 239 -5.59 -1.63 -12.65
CA GLU A 239 -5.60 -0.32 -13.29
C GLU A 239 -5.11 -0.45 -14.75
N GLY A 240 -6.01 -0.17 -15.70
CA GLY A 240 -5.73 -0.32 -17.13
C GLY A 240 -5.65 -1.79 -17.56
N GLU A 241 -4.63 -2.13 -18.34
CA GLU A 241 -4.39 -3.51 -18.84
C GLU A 241 -3.57 -4.38 -17.87
N LEU A 242 -3.09 -3.82 -16.76
CA LEU A 242 -2.30 -4.56 -15.76
C LEU A 242 -3.21 -5.13 -14.67
N THR A 243 -3.36 -6.45 -14.70
CA THR A 243 -4.27 -7.21 -13.83
C THR A 243 -3.63 -7.70 -12.53
N GLY A 244 -2.31 -7.57 -12.36
CA GLY A 244 -1.63 -8.12 -11.18
C GLY A 244 -0.20 -7.63 -10.97
N LEU A 245 0.38 -7.95 -9.81
CA LEU A 245 1.83 -7.81 -9.60
C LEU A 245 2.58 -8.75 -10.57
N PRO A 246 3.84 -8.45 -10.90
CA PRO A 246 4.64 -9.37 -11.70
C PRO A 246 4.69 -10.77 -11.07
N VAL A 247 4.59 -11.83 -11.88
CA VAL A 247 4.60 -13.24 -11.42
C VAL A 247 5.75 -13.55 -10.46
N TRP A 248 6.95 -13.04 -10.73
CA TRP A 248 8.11 -13.25 -9.83
C TRP A 248 7.88 -12.66 -8.43
N ALA A 249 7.16 -11.54 -8.33
CA ALA A 249 6.87 -10.86 -7.07
C ALA A 249 5.81 -11.63 -6.28
N GLN A 250 4.77 -12.13 -6.96
CA GLN A 250 3.75 -13.00 -6.36
C GLN A 250 4.39 -14.29 -5.80
N ASN A 251 5.20 -14.98 -6.62
CA ASN A 251 5.91 -16.20 -6.19
C ASN A 251 6.81 -15.94 -4.97
N HIS A 252 7.53 -14.82 -4.95
CA HIS A 252 8.41 -14.47 -3.83
C HIS A 252 7.61 -14.14 -2.55
N ILE A 253 6.47 -13.45 -2.69
CA ILE A 253 5.54 -13.20 -1.58
C ILE A 253 5.03 -14.52 -0.99
N GLU A 254 4.57 -15.45 -1.83
CA GLU A 254 4.08 -16.75 -1.39
C GLU A 254 5.16 -17.54 -0.65
N GLN A 255 6.38 -17.60 -1.21
CA GLN A 255 7.54 -18.24 -0.58
C GLN A 255 7.89 -17.62 0.78
N CYS A 256 7.97 -16.29 0.87
CA CYS A 256 8.30 -15.59 2.13
C CYS A 256 7.20 -15.73 3.18
N SER A 257 5.95 -15.90 2.75
CA SER A 257 4.81 -16.06 3.66
C SER A 257 4.68 -17.47 4.23
N LEU A 258 5.40 -18.46 3.67
CA LEU A 258 5.23 -19.89 3.97
C LEU A 258 3.76 -20.34 3.78
N GLY A 259 3.10 -19.81 2.76
CA GLY A 259 1.70 -20.12 2.45
C GLY A 259 0.65 -19.36 3.28
N ARG A 260 1.06 -18.46 4.18
CA ARG A 260 0.12 -17.58 4.94
C ARG A 260 -0.53 -16.49 4.10
N VAL A 261 -0.01 -16.24 2.90
CA VAL A 261 -0.50 -15.20 2.00
C VAL A 261 -0.96 -15.82 0.70
N GLN A 262 -2.14 -15.40 0.25
CA GLN A 262 -2.63 -15.65 -1.10
C GLN A 262 -2.88 -14.29 -1.78
N CYS A 263 -2.40 -14.16 -3.02
CA CYS A 263 -2.63 -13.00 -3.85
C CYS A 263 -3.87 -13.25 -4.72
N TYR A 264 -4.79 -12.29 -4.74
CA TYR A 264 -5.98 -12.38 -5.58
C TYR A 264 -6.17 -11.07 -6.35
N SER A 265 -6.44 -11.16 -7.65
CA SER A 265 -6.82 -9.98 -8.43
C SER A 265 -8.23 -9.53 -8.06
N LEU A 266 -8.41 -8.24 -7.81
CA LEU A 266 -9.73 -7.60 -7.78
C LEU A 266 -10.19 -7.33 -9.22
N GLU A 267 -10.50 -8.40 -9.95
CA GLU A 267 -11.23 -8.27 -11.21
C GLU A 267 -12.61 -7.64 -10.97
N LYS A 268 -13.21 -7.06 -12.02
CA LYS A 268 -14.66 -6.81 -12.04
C LYS A 268 -15.49 -8.08 -11.73
N GLY A 269 -14.90 -9.28 -11.89
CA GLY A 269 -15.48 -10.59 -11.63
C GLY A 269 -15.01 -11.29 -10.34
N MET A 270 -14.35 -10.63 -9.38
CA MET A 270 -13.86 -11.29 -8.14
C MET A 270 -14.97 -11.93 -7.25
N ASP A 271 -16.24 -11.81 -7.64
CA ASP A 271 -17.37 -12.55 -7.06
C ASP A 271 -17.63 -13.92 -7.73
N GLU A 272 -17.04 -14.21 -8.89
CA GLU A 272 -17.23 -15.47 -9.64
C GLU A 272 -16.42 -16.65 -9.06
N HIS A 273 -15.34 -16.37 -8.32
CA HIS A 273 -14.53 -17.39 -7.64
C HIS A 273 -14.98 -17.67 -6.19
N ARG A 274 -16.08 -17.06 -5.74
CA ARG A 274 -16.81 -17.60 -4.58
C ARG A 274 -17.49 -18.88 -5.05
N ALA A 275 -17.33 -19.98 -4.30
CA ALA A 275 -18.14 -21.19 -4.52
C ALA A 275 -19.60 -20.78 -4.77
N PRO A 276 -20.31 -21.38 -5.77
CA PRO A 276 -21.60 -20.91 -6.25
C PRO A 276 -22.49 -20.53 -5.07
N VAL A 277 -22.80 -19.23 -5.04
CA VAL A 277 -23.45 -18.57 -3.92
C VAL A 277 -24.81 -19.21 -3.68
N ILE A 278 -25.03 -19.69 -2.45
CA ILE A 278 -26.37 -19.82 -1.87
C ILE A 278 -26.93 -18.39 -1.81
N MET A 279 -27.71 -17.99 -2.83
CA MET A 279 -28.60 -16.81 -2.99
C MET A 279 -28.18 -15.42 -2.44
N PHE A 280 -27.07 -15.23 -1.74
CA PHE A 280 -26.36 -13.98 -1.37
C PHE A 280 -25.13 -14.37 -0.51
N PRO A 281 -23.88 -13.92 -0.79
CA PRO A 281 -22.69 -14.40 -0.08
C PRO A 281 -22.68 -14.01 1.42
N PRO A 282 -21.98 -14.76 2.28
CA PRO A 282 -22.04 -14.57 3.74
C PRO A 282 -21.41 -13.27 4.27
N SER A 283 -20.65 -12.51 3.48
CA SER A 283 -20.20 -11.16 3.84
C SER A 283 -20.38 -10.17 2.68
N LEU A 284 -21.34 -9.27 2.83
CA LEU A 284 -21.68 -8.22 1.86
C LEU A 284 -20.84 -6.94 2.07
N ARG A 285 -20.05 -6.89 3.14
CA ARG A 285 -18.91 -5.98 3.29
C ARG A 285 -17.73 -6.51 2.48
N THR A 286 -17.90 -6.56 1.16
CA THR A 286 -16.88 -7.13 0.28
C THR A 286 -15.63 -6.24 0.28
N PRO A 287 -14.43 -6.82 0.07
CA PRO A 287 -13.21 -6.05 -0.18
C PRO A 287 -13.43 -4.93 -1.22
N ARG A 288 -14.24 -5.20 -2.24
CA ARG A 288 -14.61 -4.25 -3.30
C ARG A 288 -15.45 -3.07 -2.81
N TYR A 289 -16.47 -3.31 -1.99
CA TYR A 289 -17.27 -2.23 -1.40
C TYR A 289 -16.40 -1.26 -0.60
N ARG A 290 -15.49 -1.79 0.23
CA ARG A 290 -14.54 -0.96 1.00
C ARG A 290 -13.64 -0.11 0.09
N VAL A 291 -13.12 -0.67 -1.01
CA VAL A 291 -12.37 0.09 -2.02
C VAL A 291 -13.21 1.25 -2.57
N ASN A 292 -14.46 0.98 -2.92
CA ASN A 292 -15.34 1.98 -3.54
C ASN A 292 -15.68 3.10 -2.56
N VAL A 293 -15.97 2.79 -1.29
CA VAL A 293 -16.13 3.80 -0.23
C VAL A 293 -14.85 4.61 -0.05
N ARG A 294 -13.67 3.97 -0.05
CA ARG A 294 -12.38 4.67 0.05
C ARG A 294 -12.12 5.63 -1.13
N LYS A 295 -12.46 5.21 -2.35
CA LYS A 295 -12.33 6.04 -3.55
C LYS A 295 -13.15 7.31 -3.46
N ARG A 296 -14.31 7.24 -2.80
CA ARG A 296 -15.26 8.33 -2.68
C ARG A 296 -15.05 9.19 -1.44
N CYS A 297 -15.02 8.57 -0.26
CA CYS A 297 -14.97 9.22 1.05
C CYS A 297 -13.54 9.47 1.54
N GLY A 298 -12.52 9.00 0.83
CA GLY A 298 -11.12 9.21 1.19
C GLY A 298 -10.68 8.36 2.38
N GLN A 299 -9.99 8.99 3.33
CA GLN A 299 -9.38 8.31 4.47
C GLN A 299 -10.40 7.62 5.38
N GLU A 300 -10.00 6.52 5.99
CA GLU A 300 -10.80 5.74 6.94
C GLU A 300 -10.91 6.46 8.29
N ILE A 301 -11.71 7.54 8.30
CA ILE A 301 -11.94 8.39 9.47
C ILE A 301 -13.44 8.43 9.74
N CYS A 302 -13.84 8.22 10.98
CA CYS A 302 -15.25 8.22 11.36
C CYS A 302 -15.89 9.57 11.02
N ALA A 303 -16.95 9.53 10.21
CA ALA A 303 -17.70 10.72 9.81
C ALA A 303 -18.37 11.45 10.99
N PHE A 304 -18.53 10.79 12.14
CA PHE A 304 -19.24 11.33 13.31
C PHE A 304 -18.31 11.83 14.42
N CYS A 305 -17.05 11.36 14.49
CA CYS A 305 -16.16 11.67 15.62
C CYS A 305 -14.66 11.84 15.34
N ASP A 306 -14.23 11.80 14.07
CA ASP A 306 -12.81 11.85 13.68
C ASP A 306 -11.92 10.70 14.18
N ASN A 307 -12.47 9.65 14.80
CA ASN A 307 -11.70 8.45 15.11
C ASN A 307 -11.07 7.87 13.83
N ASP A 308 -9.78 7.53 13.89
CA ASP A 308 -8.99 7.02 12.79
C ASP A 308 -8.27 5.69 13.12
N ASP A 309 -8.65 5.00 14.22
CA ASP A 309 -8.10 3.67 14.55
C ASP A 309 -8.53 2.64 13.47
N PRO A 310 -7.59 2.10 12.67
CA PRO A 310 -7.90 1.19 11.57
C PRO A 310 -8.61 -0.11 11.98
N ARG A 311 -8.54 -0.49 13.27
CA ARG A 311 -9.20 -1.69 13.80
C ARG A 311 -10.66 -1.42 14.18
N ASP A 312 -11.01 -0.16 14.37
CA ASP A 312 -12.33 0.28 14.81
C ASP A 312 -13.17 0.84 13.66
N ILE A 313 -12.55 1.25 12.55
CA ILE A 313 -13.25 1.86 11.41
C ILE A 313 -13.80 0.83 10.42
N GLN A 314 -15.09 0.97 10.13
CA GLN A 314 -15.87 0.13 9.25
C GLN A 314 -16.54 0.97 8.15
N ALA A 315 -16.72 0.36 6.97
CA ALA A 315 -17.55 0.94 5.92
C ALA A 315 -19.02 0.60 6.23
N ALA A 316 -19.76 1.58 6.72
CA ALA A 316 -21.17 1.45 7.06
C ALA A 316 -22.04 1.68 5.82
N HIS A 317 -23.05 0.84 5.61
CA HIS A 317 -23.99 1.00 4.50
C HIS A 317 -25.08 2.01 4.84
N VAL A 318 -25.34 2.94 3.93
CA VAL A 318 -26.43 3.92 4.08
C VAL A 318 -27.76 3.23 3.88
N TRP A 319 -28.00 2.62 2.73
CA TRP A 319 -29.09 1.69 2.55
C TRP A 319 -28.67 0.32 3.07
N ASP A 320 -29.29 -0.07 4.19
CA ASP A 320 -28.92 -1.26 4.96
C ASP A 320 -28.85 -2.52 4.09
N VAL A 321 -27.72 -3.21 4.21
CA VAL A 321 -27.44 -4.44 3.50
C VAL A 321 -28.37 -5.58 3.90
N HIS A 322 -28.92 -5.57 5.12
CA HIS A 322 -29.98 -6.49 5.54
C HIS A 322 -31.26 -6.28 4.72
N LYS A 323 -31.58 -5.02 4.38
CA LYS A 323 -32.74 -4.72 3.54
C LYS A 323 -32.50 -5.12 2.10
N LEU A 324 -31.31 -4.86 1.56
CA LEU A 324 -30.90 -5.33 0.23
C LEU A 324 -30.99 -6.87 0.12
N ARG A 325 -30.57 -7.58 1.17
CA ARG A 325 -30.68 -9.05 1.25
C ARG A 325 -32.11 -9.55 1.35
N GLN A 326 -33.00 -8.82 2.03
CA GLN A 326 -34.41 -9.17 2.03
C GLN A 326 -34.99 -9.05 0.61
N LEU A 327 -34.71 -7.94 -0.06
CA LEU A 327 -35.20 -7.67 -1.42
C LEU A 327 -34.66 -8.69 -2.44
N SER A 328 -33.47 -9.23 -2.25
CA SER A 328 -32.89 -10.25 -3.13
C SER A 328 -33.53 -11.62 -2.98
N ILE A 329 -34.12 -11.91 -1.82
CA ILE A 329 -34.92 -13.14 -1.63
C ILE A 329 -36.29 -12.98 -2.31
N GLU A 330 -36.79 -11.74 -2.38
CA GLU A 330 -38.12 -11.40 -2.92
C GLU A 330 -38.12 -11.16 -4.44
N ASN A 331 -36.96 -10.98 -5.09
CA ASN A 331 -36.84 -10.65 -6.52
C ASN A 331 -35.92 -11.62 -7.30
N ASP A 332 -36.21 -11.82 -8.59
CA ASP A 332 -35.44 -12.74 -9.46
C ASP A 332 -34.13 -12.13 -10.03
N ASP A 333 -33.98 -10.80 -10.03
CA ASP A 333 -32.77 -10.12 -10.54
C ASP A 333 -31.88 -9.59 -9.40
N ASN A 334 -30.94 -10.43 -8.98
CA ASN A 334 -30.00 -10.14 -7.89
C ASN A 334 -28.81 -9.27 -8.30
N ARG A 335 -28.63 -8.99 -9.60
CA ARG A 335 -27.44 -8.28 -10.09
C ARG A 335 -27.46 -6.81 -9.70
N VAL A 336 -28.62 -6.16 -9.86
CA VAL A 336 -28.79 -4.73 -9.53
C VAL A 336 -28.63 -4.48 -8.02
N LEU A 337 -29.19 -5.37 -7.19
CA LEU A 337 -29.05 -5.29 -5.73
C LEU A 337 -27.60 -5.46 -5.27
N TRP A 338 -26.85 -6.28 -5.99
CA TRP A 338 -25.42 -6.46 -5.74
C TRP A 338 -24.60 -5.21 -6.13
N ASP A 339 -24.95 -4.55 -7.23
CA ASP A 339 -24.34 -3.26 -7.62
C ASP A 339 -24.58 -2.21 -6.52
N PHE A 340 -25.80 -2.13 -5.97
CA PHE A 340 -26.10 -1.24 -4.83
C PHE A 340 -25.34 -1.61 -3.54
N ALA A 341 -25.16 -2.90 -3.26
CA ALA A 341 -24.41 -3.35 -2.09
C ALA A 341 -22.91 -3.05 -2.20
N SER A 342 -22.38 -2.94 -3.42
CA SER A 342 -20.96 -2.70 -3.69
C SER A 342 -20.64 -1.24 -4.07
N ASP A 343 -21.64 -0.38 -4.25
CA ASP A 343 -21.48 1.03 -4.59
C ASP A 343 -20.85 1.84 -3.43
N GLY A 344 -19.83 2.63 -3.73
CA GLY A 344 -19.19 3.51 -2.77
C GLY A 344 -20.08 4.66 -2.29
N HIS A 345 -21.09 5.07 -3.09
CA HIS A 345 -22.07 6.07 -2.68
C HIS A 345 -23.08 5.52 -1.66
N ASN A 346 -23.20 4.19 -1.54
CA ASN A 346 -23.99 3.55 -0.50
C ASN A 346 -23.23 3.44 0.84
N GLY A 347 -22.14 4.19 1.02
CA GLY A 347 -21.27 4.00 2.17
C GLY A 347 -20.59 5.23 2.72
N LEU A 348 -20.22 5.12 4.00
CA LEU A 348 -19.39 6.07 4.72
C LEU A 348 -18.57 5.35 5.80
N TRP A 349 -17.52 6.01 6.29
CA TRP A 349 -16.69 5.49 7.37
C TRP A 349 -17.30 5.80 8.74
N LEU A 350 -17.50 4.77 9.57
CA LEU A 350 -17.92 4.91 10.96
C LEU A 350 -17.06 4.01 11.86
N CYS A 351 -16.76 4.46 13.08
CA CYS A 351 -16.16 3.59 14.10
C CYS A 351 -17.21 2.62 14.67
N THR A 352 -16.81 1.55 15.37
CA THR A 352 -17.74 0.56 15.92
C THR A 352 -18.77 1.20 16.86
N GLU A 353 -18.37 2.23 17.60
CA GLU A 353 -19.25 2.99 18.51
C GLU A 353 -20.40 3.70 17.78
N HIS A 354 -20.15 4.30 16.61
CA HIS A 354 -21.17 5.02 15.82
C HIS A 354 -21.87 4.14 14.78
N HIS A 355 -21.20 3.09 14.31
CA HIS A 355 -21.76 2.16 13.33
C HIS A 355 -22.92 1.36 13.92
N ARG A 356 -22.79 0.85 15.14
CA ARG A 356 -23.86 0.07 15.81
C ARG A 356 -25.18 0.84 15.97
N PRO A 357 -25.22 2.07 16.50
CA PRO A 357 -26.44 2.85 16.56
C PRO A 357 -26.93 3.28 15.17
N PHE A 358 -26.05 3.45 14.18
CA PHE A 358 -26.46 3.72 12.80
C PHE A 358 -27.18 2.51 12.17
N ASP A 359 -26.59 1.31 12.22
CA ASP A 359 -27.19 0.07 11.69
C ASP A 359 -28.54 -0.25 12.35
N SER A 360 -28.67 0.00 13.66
CA SER A 360 -29.93 -0.24 14.39
C SER A 360 -31.00 0.84 14.21
N ASN A 361 -30.79 1.83 13.34
CA ASN A 361 -31.65 3.01 13.17
C ASN A 361 -31.83 3.83 14.47
N THR A 362 -30.90 3.71 15.42
CA THR A 362 -30.86 4.61 16.58
C THR A 362 -30.38 5.99 16.16
N LEU A 363 -29.42 6.03 15.23
CA LEU A 363 -28.95 7.21 14.53
C LEU A 363 -29.27 7.09 13.04
N LEU A 364 -29.54 8.23 12.42
CA LEU A 364 -29.62 8.40 10.98
C LEU A 364 -28.92 9.70 10.57
N ILE A 365 -28.88 9.94 9.28
CA ILE A 365 -28.45 11.19 8.66
C ILE A 365 -29.70 11.74 7.97
N ASP A 366 -29.98 13.04 8.05
CA ASP A 366 -31.09 13.69 7.32
C ASP A 366 -30.69 14.07 5.89
N GLU A 367 -31.62 14.62 5.10
CA GLU A 367 -31.33 15.08 3.75
C GLU A 367 -30.27 16.20 3.69
N ASN A 368 -30.06 16.96 4.75
CA ASN A 368 -29.04 18.01 4.78
C ASN A 368 -27.71 17.52 5.37
N GLY A 369 -27.59 16.23 5.67
CA GLY A 369 -26.38 15.63 6.25
C GLY A 369 -26.29 15.75 7.77
N TYR A 370 -27.30 16.28 8.46
CA TYR A 370 -27.31 16.34 9.92
C TYR A 370 -27.56 14.97 10.53
N ILE A 371 -26.85 14.67 11.61
CA ILE A 371 -27.08 13.44 12.37
C ILE A 371 -28.32 13.62 13.23
N ILE A 372 -29.25 12.70 13.07
CA ILE A 372 -30.52 12.67 13.78
C ILE A 372 -30.62 11.39 14.60
N TYR A 373 -31.30 11.45 15.74
CA TYR A 373 -31.48 10.31 16.64
C TYR A 373 -32.96 10.00 16.84
N ASN A 374 -33.27 8.71 17.08
CA ASN A 374 -34.62 8.26 17.37
C ASN A 374 -35.04 8.70 18.79
N THR A 375 -36.15 9.43 18.90
CA THR A 375 -36.66 9.96 20.16
C THR A 375 -37.26 8.91 21.10
N MET A 376 -37.49 7.69 20.62
CA MET A 376 -38.03 6.58 21.41
C MET A 376 -36.99 5.87 22.28
N ILE A 377 -35.72 6.28 22.23
CA ILE A 377 -34.65 5.70 23.05
C ILE A 377 -34.51 6.44 24.40
N SER A 378 -33.90 5.77 25.38
CA SER A 378 -33.76 6.34 26.73
C SER A 378 -32.88 7.60 26.74
N ARG A 379 -33.17 8.53 27.65
CA ARG A 379 -32.40 9.77 27.79
C ARG A 379 -30.90 9.54 28.02
N LYS A 380 -30.57 8.50 28.79
CA LYS A 380 -29.18 8.07 29.04
C LYS A 380 -28.45 7.78 27.72
N ILE A 381 -29.06 7.01 26.82
CA ILE A 381 -28.48 6.68 25.51
C ILE A 381 -28.30 7.97 24.67
N ILE A 382 -29.27 8.89 24.71
CA ILE A 382 -29.16 10.18 23.99
C ILE A 382 -27.95 10.98 24.49
N ASP A 383 -27.77 11.05 25.80
CA ASP A 383 -26.65 11.79 26.40
C ASP A 383 -25.31 11.11 26.10
N GLU A 384 -25.25 9.76 26.06
CA GLU A 384 -24.08 9.00 25.60
C GLU A 384 -23.74 9.29 24.13
N LEU A 385 -24.73 9.26 23.23
CA LEU A 385 -24.53 9.57 21.81
C LEU A 385 -24.02 11.01 21.60
N ARG A 386 -24.55 11.98 22.36
CA ARG A 386 -24.09 13.37 22.31
C ARG A 386 -22.66 13.56 22.80
N ALA A 387 -22.21 12.73 23.73
CA ALA A 387 -20.84 12.80 24.24
C ALA A 387 -19.81 12.28 23.22
N THR A 388 -20.21 11.36 22.34
CA THR A 388 -19.29 10.64 21.45
C THR A 388 -19.31 11.18 20.01
N ILE A 389 -20.40 11.84 19.60
CA ILE A 389 -20.54 12.47 18.28
C ILE A 389 -20.02 13.91 18.35
N THR A 390 -18.86 14.17 17.74
CA THR A 390 -18.24 15.50 17.70
C THR A 390 -18.57 16.27 16.42
N LYS A 391 -18.87 15.57 15.32
CA LYS A 391 -19.38 16.16 14.07
C LYS A 391 -20.88 15.94 14.00
N ARG A 392 -21.69 17.01 14.03
CA ARG A 392 -23.16 16.92 13.96
C ARG A 392 -23.72 16.88 12.55
N GLN A 393 -22.87 17.14 11.57
CA GLN A 393 -23.20 17.14 10.16
C GLN A 393 -22.04 16.45 9.42
N ILE A 394 -22.36 15.58 8.47
CA ILE A 394 -21.34 14.95 7.63
C ILE A 394 -20.76 15.97 6.63
N ASP A 395 -19.55 15.71 6.15
CA ASP A 395 -18.88 16.58 5.20
C ASP A 395 -19.67 16.68 3.89
N ALA A 396 -19.77 17.90 3.33
CA ALA A 396 -20.55 18.16 2.13
C ALA A 396 -20.08 17.35 0.91
N GLU A 397 -18.79 16.99 0.86
CA GLU A 397 -18.20 16.12 -0.18
C GLU A 397 -18.81 14.71 -0.19
N ILE A 398 -19.31 14.23 0.95
CA ILE A 398 -20.00 12.94 1.08
C ILE A 398 -21.46 13.09 0.59
N LEU A 399 -22.10 14.23 0.77
CA LEU A 399 -23.53 14.43 0.52
C LEU A 399 -23.88 14.69 -0.97
N THR A 400 -23.45 13.78 -1.86
CA THR A 400 -23.75 13.81 -3.31
C THR A 400 -25.17 13.35 -3.63
N ASP A 401 -25.65 13.58 -4.86
CA ASP A 401 -26.98 13.14 -5.31
C ASP A 401 -27.17 11.63 -5.23
N GLU A 402 -26.14 10.84 -5.55
CA GLU A 402 -26.19 9.38 -5.44
C GLU A 402 -26.18 8.92 -3.97
N PHE A 403 -25.51 9.64 -3.06
CA PHE A 403 -25.62 9.34 -1.62
C PHE A 403 -27.03 9.62 -1.11
N ARG A 404 -27.63 10.72 -1.58
CA ARG A 404 -29.03 11.08 -1.26
C ARG A 404 -30.01 10.03 -1.76
N PHE A 405 -29.75 9.41 -2.91
CA PHE A 405 -30.52 8.27 -3.38
C PHE A 405 -30.54 7.14 -2.34
N TYR A 406 -29.39 6.76 -1.77
CA TYR A 406 -29.35 5.72 -0.73
C TYR A 406 -30.00 6.14 0.58
N LEU A 407 -29.93 7.42 0.97
CA LEU A 407 -30.69 7.94 2.10
C LEU A 407 -32.19 7.80 1.88
N GLN A 408 -32.69 8.19 0.71
CA GLN A 408 -34.09 8.04 0.34
C GLN A 408 -34.53 6.57 0.40
N LYS A 409 -33.69 5.65 -0.12
CA LYS A 409 -33.94 4.21 0.00
C LYS A 409 -34.02 3.73 1.44
N ARG A 410 -33.21 4.28 2.35
CA ARG A 410 -33.30 3.99 3.78
C ARG A 410 -34.61 4.50 4.38
N TYR A 411 -35.07 5.69 3.97
CA TYR A 411 -36.29 6.30 4.51
C TYR A 411 -37.58 5.61 4.06
N GLU A 412 -37.55 4.82 2.97
CA GLU A 412 -38.73 4.03 2.53
C GLU A 412 -39.25 3.07 3.63
N TYR A 413 -38.42 2.73 4.62
CA TYR A 413 -38.78 1.82 5.70
C TYR A 413 -38.50 2.36 7.11
N VAL A 414 -38.25 3.66 7.26
CA VAL A 414 -38.05 4.31 8.57
C VAL A 414 -38.97 5.52 8.73
N ASP A 415 -39.65 5.62 9.87
CA ASP A 415 -40.48 6.77 10.20
C ASP A 415 -39.64 7.95 10.74
N LEU A 416 -39.33 8.90 9.86
CA LEU A 416 -38.54 10.09 10.20
C LEU A 416 -39.22 11.02 11.21
N THR A 417 -40.54 10.92 11.43
CA THR A 417 -41.24 11.77 12.42
C THR A 417 -40.79 11.49 13.85
N LEU A 418 -40.21 10.32 14.09
CA LEU A 418 -39.66 9.90 15.37
C LEU A 418 -38.24 10.41 15.60
N TYR A 419 -37.64 11.16 14.67
CA TYR A 419 -36.24 11.59 14.75
C TYR A 419 -36.10 13.08 15.02
N ARG A 420 -35.00 13.43 15.71
CA ARG A 420 -34.62 14.82 16.01
C ARG A 420 -33.13 15.02 15.78
N HIS A 421 -32.74 16.25 15.48
CA HIS A 421 -31.33 16.62 15.34
C HIS A 421 -30.63 16.46 16.69
N LEU A 422 -29.42 15.88 16.66
CA LEU A 422 -28.64 15.56 17.85
C LEU A 422 -28.15 16.81 18.60
#